data_AF-A0A3D6CK11-F1
#
_entry.id   AF-A0A3D6CK11-F1
#
_cell.length_a   1.000
_cell.length_b   1.000
_cell.length_c   1.000
_cell.angle_alpha   90.00
_cell.angle_beta   90.00
_cell.angle_gamma   90.00
#
_symmetry.space_group_name_H-M   'P 1'
#
loop_
_entity.id
_entity.type
_entity.pdbx_description
1 polymer ?
#
loop_
_entity_poly.entity_id
_entity_poly.type
_entity_poly.pdbx_seq_one_letter_code
_entity_poly.pdbx_strand_id
1 'polypeptide(L)' 'MQKASKIILGIDPGTLLMGYGLIAVHGSELKLLHMDVLKLSSKL' A
#
# COMPACT_ATOMS: atom_id res chain seq x y z
N MET A 1 -24.20 -3.99 13.01
CA MET A 1 -23.83 -3.68 11.61
C MET A 1 -22.33 -3.89 11.47
N GLN A 2 -21.88 -4.93 10.75
CA GLN A 2 -20.45 -5.17 10.57
C GLN A 2 -19.87 -4.02 9.74
N LYS A 3 -18.94 -3.25 10.31
CA LYS A 3 -18.28 -2.14 9.61
C LYS A 3 -17.55 -2.71 8.40
N ALA A 4 -17.85 -2.21 7.20
CA ALA A 4 -17.19 -2.65 5.98
C ALA A 4 -15.66 -2.48 6.11
N SER A 5 -14.95 -3.58 5.90
CA SER A 5 -13.49 -3.61 5.84
C SER A 5 -12.99 -2.66 4.75
N LYS A 6 -11.96 -1.86 5.04
CA LYS A 6 -11.33 -0.98 4.06
C LYS A 6 -9.92 -1.46 3.76
N ILE A 7 -9.54 -1.43 2.48
CA ILE A 7 -8.16 -1.61 2.05
C ILE A 7 -7.65 -0.24 1.60
N ILE A 8 -6.47 0.16 2.10
CA ILE A 8 -5.83 1.43 1.77
C ILE A 8 -4.47 1.13 1.16
N LEU A 9 -4.19 1.75 0.02
CA LEU A 9 -2.90 1.72 -0.66
C LEU A 9 -2.24 3.09 -0.51
N GLY A 10 -1.12 3.13 0.21
CA GLY A 10 -0.24 4.29 0.27
C GLY A 10 0.84 4.17 -0.79
N ILE A 11 1.10 5.25 -1.52
CA ILE A 11 2.13 5.34 -2.56
C ILE A 11 3.09 6.46 -2.19
N ASP A 12 4.40 6.19 -2.23
CA ASP A 12 5.48 7.17 -2.10
C ASP A 12 6.31 7.17 -3.40
N PRO A 13 6.04 8.10 -4.34
CA PRO A 13 6.65 8.07 -5.66
C PRO A 13 8.10 8.56 -5.65
N GLY A 14 8.93 7.91 -6.48
CA GLY A 14 10.29 8.35 -6.79
C GLY A 14 10.64 8.04 -8.25
N THR A 15 11.76 8.58 -8.73
CA THR A 15 12.11 8.51 -10.17
C THR A 15 12.51 7.11 -10.64
N LEU A 16 13.21 6.34 -9.79
CA LEU A 16 13.67 4.98 -10.10
C LEU A 16 13.01 3.91 -9.22
N LEU A 17 12.56 4.31 -8.04
CA LEU A 17 11.96 3.47 -7.01
C LEU A 17 10.69 4.14 -6.52
N MET A 18 9.61 3.38 -6.37
CA MET A 18 8.36 3.86 -5.77
C MET A 18 8.00 2.94 -4.60
N GLY A 19 7.95 3.49 -3.40
CA GLY A 19 7.49 2.77 -2.23
C GLY A 19 5.97 2.61 -2.26
N TYR A 20 5.47 1.48 -1.77
CA TYR A 20 4.05 1.34 -1.52
C TYR A 20 3.78 0.49 -0.28
N GLY A 21 2.63 0.76 0.35
CA GLY A 21 2.15 0.02 1.51
C GLY A 21 0.66 -0.27 1.37
N LEU A 22 0.26 -1.51 1.64
CA LEU A 22 -1.12 -1.96 1.63
C LEU A 22 -1.54 -2.28 3.07
N ILE A 23 -2.56 -1.61 3.57
CA ILE A 23 -3.11 -1.82 4.91
C ILE A 23 -4.59 -2.18 4.85
N ALA A 24 -5.02 -3.08 5.74
CA ALA A 24 -6.41 -3.38 5.99
C ALA A 24 -6.88 -2.71 7.27
N VAL A 25 -8.07 -2.10 7.22
CA VAL A 25 -8.74 -1.49 8.37
C VAL A 25 -10.02 -2.27 8.66
N HIS A 26 -10.08 -2.86 9.85
CA HIS A 26 -11.24 -3.56 10.38
C HIS A 26 -11.69 -2.85 11.67
N GLY A 27 -12.64 -1.92 11.55
CA GLY A 27 -13.09 -1.13 12.70
C GLY A 27 -11.99 -0.19 13.20
N SER A 28 -11.40 -0.51 14.36
CA SER A 28 -10.26 0.20 14.96
C SER A 28 -8.93 -0.54 14.80
N GLU A 29 -8.93 -1.73 14.22
CA GLU A 29 -7.73 -2.52 13.99
C GLU A 29 -7.12 -2.17 12.62
N LEU A 30 -5.80 -1.99 12.61
CA LEU A 30 -5.00 -1.74 11.42
C LEU A 30 -4.00 -2.88 11.26
N LYS A 31 -3.98 -3.49 10.07
CA LYS A 31 -3.03 -4.55 9.72
C LYS A 31 -2.28 -4.20 8.46
N LEU A 32 -0.95 -4.21 8.52
CA LEU A 32 -0.11 -4.14 7.32
C LEU A 32 -0.21 -5.48 6.58
N LEU A 33 -0.69 -5.43 5.35
CA LEU A 33 -0.80 -6.60 4.48
C LEU A 33 0.48 -6.80 3.68
N HIS A 34 1.02 -5.70 3.15
CA HIS A 34 2.22 -5.74 2.31
C HIS A 34 2.89 -4.38 2.28
N MET A 35 4.22 -4.36 2.19
CA MET A 35 5.00 -3.15 1.96
C MET A 35 6.23 -3.54 1.17
N ASP A 36 6.46 -2.84 0.07
CA ASP A 36 7.61 -3.09 -0.79
C ASP A 36 7.95 -1.85 -1.61
N VAL A 37 9.03 -1.96 -2.38
CA VAL A 37 9.50 -0.94 -3.31
C VAL A 37 9.42 -1.48 -4.73
N LEU A 38 8.74 -0.74 -5.59
CA LEU A 38 8.61 -1.04 -7.00
C LEU A 38 9.75 -0.37 -7.77
N LYS A 39 10.55 -1.16 -8.48
CA LYS A 39 11.62 -0.65 -9.37
C LYS A 39 10.99 -0.15 -10.68
N LEU A 40 10.94 1.16 -10.85
CA LEU A 40 10.50 1.81 -12.08
C LEU A 40 11.68 1.86 -13.04
N SER A 41 12.06 0.71 -13.61
CA SER A 41 13.03 0.70 -14.70
C SER A 41 12.32 1.08 -15.99
N SER A 42 12.73 2.17 -16.62
CA SER A 42 12.48 2.39 -18.04
C SER A 42 13.21 1.29 -18.80
N LYS A 43 12.49 0.24 -19.22
CA LYS A 43 12.97 -0.54 -20.38
C LYS A 43 12.95 0.44 -21.56
N LEU A 44 14.13 1.00 -21.85
CA LEU A 44 14.47 1.47 -23.19
C LEU A 44 14.68 0.24 -24.08
#